data_AF-A0A7S4FHE5-F1
#
_entry.id   AF-A0A7S4FHE5-F1
#
_cell.length_a   1.000
_cell.length_b   1.000
_cell.length_c   1.000
_cell.angle_alpha   90.00
_cell.angle_beta   90.00
_cell.angle_gamma   90.00
#
_symmetry.space_group_name_H-M   'P 1'
#
loop_
_entity.id
_entity.type
_entity.pdbx_description
1 polymer ?
#
loop_
_entity_poly.entity_id
_entity_poly.type
_entity_poly.pdbx_seq_one_letter_code
_entity_poly.pdbx_strand_id
1 'polypeptide(L)'
;EWLSKEELNSFAIRYGQAEWDAAGAVQRRTSTGNERIFAYAVCPSSSLLNHSCCPNVFKTWEGRTLIMRALNDVFQGEELCHSYVVPALSVSLRREELLENHRFVCDCQRCSDSMYEVDWMELYVCTRADCGGLMCPVSVHWAEDSPEEDFEDDVPVVCNWCAEYAFVAMDTVQQVRQATTA
;
A
#
# COMPACT_ATOMS: atom_id res chain seq x y z
N GLU A 1 -19.41 -21.85 10.20
CA GLU A 1 -20.28 -20.76 9.74
C GLU A 1 -19.48 -19.81 8.86
N TRP A 2 -20.14 -19.16 7.91
CA TRP A 2 -19.52 -18.17 7.03
C TRP A 2 -19.75 -16.79 7.64
N LEU A 3 -18.70 -15.98 7.73
CA LEU A 3 -18.82 -14.57 8.12
C LEU A 3 -19.45 -13.77 6.97
N SER A 4 -20.33 -12.84 7.31
CA SER A 4 -20.88 -11.83 6.41
C SER A 4 -19.80 -10.87 5.92
N LYS A 5 -20.08 -10.14 4.83
CA LYS A 5 -19.15 -9.10 4.33
C LYS A 5 -18.86 -8.06 5.41
N GLU A 6 -19.87 -7.70 6.19
CA GLU A 6 -19.78 -6.73 7.29
C GLU A 6 -18.84 -7.21 8.40
N GLU A 7 -18.85 -8.50 8.71
CA GLU A 7 -17.97 -9.11 9.71
C GLU A 7 -16.54 -9.23 9.19
N LEU A 8 -16.35 -9.64 7.92
CA LEU A 8 -15.04 -9.69 7.27
C LEU A 8 -14.43 -8.28 7.11
N ASN A 9 -15.27 -7.29 6.84
CA ASN A 9 -14.88 -5.89 6.69
C ASN A 9 -15.03 -5.11 8.01
N SER A 10 -14.86 -5.79 9.15
CA SER A 10 -14.80 -5.12 10.45
C SER A 10 -13.51 -4.33 10.59
N PHE A 11 -13.59 -3.17 11.24
CA PHE A 11 -12.50 -2.22 11.33
C PHE A 11 -11.80 -2.33 12.68
N ALA A 12 -10.52 -2.72 12.66
CA ALA A 12 -9.68 -2.67 13.84
C ALA A 12 -9.52 -1.23 14.33
N ILE A 13 -9.76 -1.01 15.63
CA ILE A 13 -9.48 0.26 16.32
C ILE A 13 -8.21 0.08 17.14
N ARG A 14 -7.21 0.94 16.88
CA ARG A 14 -5.85 0.84 17.44
C ARG A 14 -5.58 1.95 18.47
N TYR A 15 -4.89 1.61 19.55
CA TYR A 15 -4.45 2.57 20.57
C TYR A 15 -3.30 3.44 20.02
N GLY A 16 -3.30 4.75 20.32
CA GLY A 16 -2.24 5.69 19.87
C GLY A 16 -2.58 6.56 18.65
N GLN A 17 -3.73 6.35 18.02
CA GLN A 17 -4.28 7.32 17.05
C GLN A 17 -5.07 8.40 17.81
N ALA A 18 -4.34 9.45 18.20
CA ALA A 18 -4.80 10.67 18.87
C ALA A 18 -5.26 10.50 20.33
N GLU A 19 -4.50 11.12 21.24
CA GLU A 19 -5.07 11.55 22.51
C GLU A 19 -6.00 12.73 22.23
N TRP A 20 -7.28 12.55 22.59
CA TRP A 20 -8.30 13.58 22.50
C TRP A 20 -8.39 14.24 23.86
N ASP A 21 -8.14 15.55 23.93
CA ASP A 21 -8.45 16.28 25.16
C ASP A 21 -9.97 16.40 25.35
N ALA A 22 -10.41 16.87 26.52
CA ALA A 22 -11.82 17.05 26.84
C ALA A 22 -12.56 18.02 25.88
N ALA A 23 -11.83 18.74 25.01
CA ALA A 23 -12.36 19.64 23.99
C ALA A 23 -12.33 19.03 22.57
N GLY A 24 -11.86 17.80 22.40
CA GLY A 24 -11.83 17.11 21.11
C GLY A 24 -10.68 17.50 20.19
N ALA A 25 -9.61 18.13 20.70
CA ALA A 25 -8.44 18.48 19.90
C ALA A 25 -7.40 17.35 19.90
N VAL A 26 -6.81 17.08 18.72
CA VAL A 26 -5.74 16.08 18.54
C VAL A 26 -4.42 16.63 19.08
N GLN A 27 -3.92 16.06 20.18
CA GLN A 27 -2.57 16.35 20.68
C GLN A 27 -1.57 15.31 20.12
N ARG A 28 -0.62 15.80 19.30
CA ARG A 28 0.57 15.12 18.69
C ARG A 28 0.50 13.60 18.41
N ARG A 29 0.75 13.24 17.14
CA ARG A 29 1.14 11.87 16.73
C ARG A 29 2.49 11.50 17.33
N THR A 30 2.52 10.65 18.36
CA THR A 30 3.75 9.99 18.81
C THR A 30 3.90 8.67 18.05
N SER A 31 4.94 8.59 17.21
CA SER A 31 5.30 7.43 16.39
C SER A 31 5.99 6.33 17.22
N THR A 32 5.48 5.98 18.39
CA THR A 32 6.08 4.97 19.27
C THR A 32 5.30 3.66 19.21
N GLY A 33 5.53 2.89 18.14
CA GLY A 33 5.83 1.46 18.14
C GLY A 33 4.97 0.43 18.89
N ASN A 34 3.79 0.76 19.42
CA ASN A 34 2.95 -0.20 20.16
C ASN A 34 1.48 -0.09 19.77
N GLU A 35 1.19 -0.22 18.48
CA GLU A 35 -0.17 -0.20 17.94
C GLU A 35 -0.91 -1.51 18.26
N ARG A 36 -1.50 -1.61 19.45
CA ARG A 36 -2.37 -2.74 19.81
C ARG A 36 -3.80 -2.49 19.35
N ILE A 37 -4.40 -3.51 18.73
CA ILE A 37 -5.84 -3.53 18.44
C ILE A 37 -6.56 -3.72 19.78
N PHE A 38 -7.47 -2.80 20.12
CA PHE A 38 -8.25 -2.90 21.37
C PHE A 38 -9.71 -3.28 21.14
N ALA A 39 -10.24 -3.01 19.95
CA ALA A 39 -11.61 -3.32 19.57
C ALA A 39 -11.75 -3.47 18.06
N TYR A 40 -12.86 -4.06 17.63
CA TYR A 40 -13.32 -4.08 16.25
C TYR A 40 -14.68 -3.39 16.16
N ALA A 41 -14.90 -2.64 15.09
CA ALA A 41 -16.18 -2.03 14.78
C ALA A 41 -16.76 -2.59 13.49
N VAL A 42 -18.04 -2.96 13.53
CA VAL A 42 -18.81 -3.30 12.33
C VAL A 42 -19.55 -2.04 11.89
N CYS A 43 -19.27 -1.57 10.66
CA CYS A 43 -19.83 -0.35 10.11
C CYS A 43 -20.51 -0.65 8.77
N PRO A 44 -21.81 -1.03 8.77
CA PRO A 44 -22.49 -1.60 7.59
C PRO A 44 -22.32 -0.77 6.31
N SER A 45 -22.51 0.56 6.37
CA SER A 45 -22.37 1.43 5.20
C SER A 45 -20.95 1.46 4.65
N SER A 46 -19.93 1.41 5.52
CA SER A 46 -18.52 1.44 5.12
C SER A 46 -18.04 0.08 4.65
N SER A 47 -18.60 -1.01 5.18
CA SER A 47 -18.31 -2.38 4.76
C SER A 47 -18.77 -2.68 3.32
N LEU A 48 -19.62 -1.84 2.73
CA LEU A 48 -20.02 -1.92 1.32
C LEU A 48 -18.86 -1.63 0.36
N LEU A 49 -17.95 -0.71 0.72
CA LEU A 49 -16.84 -0.28 -0.15
C LEU A 49 -15.89 -1.44 -0.37
N ASN A 50 -15.52 -1.68 -1.62
CA ASN A 50 -14.61 -2.75 -2.00
C ASN A 50 -13.14 -2.39 -1.77
N HIS A 51 -12.28 -3.39 -1.94
CA HIS A 51 -10.85 -3.24 -1.82
C HIS A 51 -10.23 -2.71 -3.11
N SER A 52 -9.26 -1.80 -2.98
CA SER A 52 -8.24 -1.54 -4.01
C SER A 52 -6.88 -1.28 -3.34
N CYS A 53 -5.80 -1.81 -3.93
CA CYS A 53 -4.42 -1.46 -3.52
C CYS A 53 -4.02 -0.04 -3.98
N CYS A 54 -4.81 0.56 -4.88
CA CYS A 54 -4.81 1.98 -5.24
C CYS A 54 -6.17 2.58 -4.84
N PRO A 55 -6.45 2.76 -3.54
CA PRO A 55 -7.75 3.24 -3.10
C PRO A 55 -7.95 4.72 -3.46
N ASN A 56 -9.21 5.12 -3.70
CA ASN A 56 -9.61 6.52 -3.84
C ASN A 56 -10.26 7.06 -2.54
N VAL A 57 -10.44 6.21 -1.52
CA VAL A 57 -10.94 6.59 -0.19
C VAL A 57 -10.00 6.12 0.92
N PHE A 58 -9.75 7.00 1.89
CA PHE A 58 -9.01 6.71 3.11
C PHE A 58 -9.90 6.77 4.34
N LYS A 59 -9.64 5.88 5.30
CA LYS A 59 -10.41 5.77 6.54
C LYS A 59 -9.65 6.32 7.74
N THR A 60 -10.35 7.04 8.59
CA THR A 60 -9.84 7.57 9.87
C THR A 60 -10.90 7.44 10.95
N TRP A 61 -10.49 7.51 12.21
CA TRP A 61 -11.40 7.51 13.36
C TRP A 61 -11.39 8.86 14.05
N GLU A 62 -12.58 9.39 14.33
CA GLU A 62 -12.80 10.53 15.21
C GLU A 62 -13.63 10.05 16.42
N GLY A 63 -12.95 9.72 17.52
CA GLY A 63 -13.56 9.03 18.66
C GLY A 63 -14.17 7.67 18.26
N ARG A 64 -15.50 7.58 18.23
CA ARG A 64 -16.26 6.38 17.82
C ARG A 64 -16.84 6.48 16.40
N THR A 65 -16.53 7.55 15.69
CA THR A 65 -17.06 7.82 14.35
C THR A 65 -16.03 7.43 13.31
N LEU A 66 -16.42 6.56 12.38
CA LEU A 66 -15.61 6.22 11.21
C LEU A 66 -15.78 7.32 10.16
N ILE A 67 -14.68 7.93 9.76
CA ILE A 67 -14.64 8.98 8.74
C ILE A 67 -13.94 8.43 7.49
N MET A 68 -14.67 8.43 6.37
CA MET A 68 -14.17 8.05 5.05
C MET A 68 -13.97 9.32 4.22
N ARG A 69 -12.74 9.58 3.76
CA ARG A 69 -12.39 10.78 2.98
C ARG A 69 -11.88 10.38 1.61
N ALA A 70 -12.37 11.04 0.56
CA ALA A 70 -11.79 10.90 -0.77
C ALA A 70 -10.32 11.36 -0.75
N LEU A 71 -9.46 10.61 -1.43
CA LEU A 71 -8.04 10.92 -1.58
C LEU A 71 -7.78 11.83 -2.79
N ASN A 72 -8.63 11.72 -3.82
CA ASN A 72 -8.57 12.48 -5.07
C ASN A 72 -10.00 12.86 -5.50
N ASP A 73 -10.12 13.59 -6.60
CA ASP A 73 -11.41 13.82 -7.25
C ASP A 73 -12.06 12.48 -7.61
N VAL A 74 -13.36 12.36 -7.36
CA VAL A 74 -14.17 11.17 -7.66
C VAL A 74 -15.28 11.57 -8.63
N PHE A 75 -15.36 10.88 -9.76
CA PHE A 75 -16.37 11.17 -10.77
C PHE A 75 -17.67 10.39 -10.54
N GLN A 76 -18.78 10.90 -11.07
CA GLN A 76 -20.07 10.22 -10.97
C GLN A 76 -20.00 8.83 -11.61
N GLY A 77 -20.42 7.81 -10.87
CA GLY A 77 -20.38 6.41 -11.31
C GLY A 77 -19.05 5.69 -11.05
N GLU A 78 -18.03 6.40 -10.57
CA GLU A 78 -16.79 5.80 -10.11
C GLU A 78 -17.03 5.04 -8.79
N GLU A 79 -16.45 3.84 -8.69
CA GLU A 79 -16.54 3.03 -7.48
C GLU A 79 -15.65 3.59 -6.37
N LEU A 80 -16.18 3.66 -5.15
CA LEU A 80 -15.41 4.03 -3.97
C LEU A 80 -14.74 2.80 -3.36
N CYS A 81 -13.41 2.81 -3.30
CA CYS A 81 -12.60 1.72 -2.79
C CYS A 81 -11.65 2.20 -1.69
N HIS A 82 -11.47 1.38 -0.65
CA HIS A 82 -10.46 1.60 0.39
C HIS A 82 -9.52 0.39 0.50
N SER A 83 -8.35 0.57 1.12
CA SER A 83 -7.47 -0.58 1.36
C SER A 83 -7.91 -1.38 2.58
N TYR A 84 -7.93 -2.71 2.43
CA TYR A 84 -8.24 -3.66 3.51
C TYR A 84 -6.95 -4.08 4.21
N VAL A 85 -5.90 -4.27 3.41
CA VAL A 85 -4.53 -4.58 3.83
C VAL A 85 -3.66 -3.34 3.88
N VAL A 86 -2.45 -3.47 4.41
CA VAL A 86 -1.46 -2.40 4.40
C VAL A 86 -0.98 -2.18 2.96
N PRO A 87 -1.18 -0.99 2.35
CA PRO A 87 -0.75 -0.73 0.96
C PRO A 87 0.77 -0.73 0.77
N ALA A 88 1.54 -0.81 1.84
CA ALA A 88 3.01 -0.86 1.81
C ALA A 88 3.57 -2.27 1.61
N LEU A 89 2.75 -3.32 1.74
CA LEU A 89 3.18 -4.70 1.57
C LEU A 89 3.35 -5.04 0.08
N SER A 90 4.18 -6.04 -0.23
CA SER A 90 4.37 -6.61 -1.57
C SER A 90 3.08 -7.19 -2.17
N VAL A 91 3.03 -7.39 -3.49
CA VAL A 91 1.83 -7.94 -4.16
C VAL A 91 1.47 -9.32 -3.62
N SER A 92 2.47 -10.18 -3.39
CA SER A 92 2.27 -11.53 -2.85
C SER A 92 1.66 -11.48 -1.45
N LEU A 93 2.23 -10.70 -0.54
CA LEU A 93 1.73 -10.55 0.83
C LEU A 93 0.33 -9.95 0.87
N ARG A 94 0.06 -8.92 0.05
CA ARG A 94 -1.30 -8.35 -0.05
C ARG A 94 -2.31 -9.39 -0.52
N ARG A 95 -1.98 -10.18 -1.55
CA ARG A 95 -2.87 -11.24 -2.06
C ARG A 95 -3.07 -12.36 -1.05
N GLU A 96 -2.02 -12.76 -0.33
CA GLU A 96 -2.09 -13.75 0.74
C GLU A 96 -3.03 -13.27 1.86
N GLU A 97 -2.81 -12.08 2.41
CA GLU A 97 -3.68 -11.52 3.46
C GLU A 97 -5.14 -11.38 3.02
N LEU A 98 -5.38 -10.93 1.77
CA LEU A 98 -6.73 -10.81 1.21
C LEU A 98 -7.38 -12.18 1.00
N LEU A 99 -6.63 -13.18 0.54
CA LEU A 99 -7.14 -14.52 0.33
C LEU A 99 -7.47 -15.19 1.66
N GLU A 100 -6.66 -15.00 2.70
CA GLU A 100 -6.89 -15.58 4.03
C GLU A 100 -8.07 -14.91 4.75
N ASN A 101 -8.09 -13.57 4.77
CA ASN A 101 -9.02 -12.80 5.59
C ASN A 101 -10.29 -12.39 4.86
N HIS A 102 -10.25 -12.23 3.54
CA HIS A 102 -11.38 -11.73 2.74
C HIS A 102 -11.81 -12.67 1.60
N ARG A 103 -11.07 -13.77 1.38
CA ARG A 103 -11.41 -14.87 0.46
C ARG A 103 -11.52 -14.46 -1.01
N PHE A 104 -10.72 -13.49 -1.45
CA PHE A 104 -10.60 -13.13 -2.86
C PHE A 104 -9.14 -12.83 -3.24
N VAL A 105 -8.85 -12.90 -4.54
CA VAL A 105 -7.55 -12.48 -5.10
C VAL A 105 -7.73 -11.12 -5.75
N CYS A 106 -6.92 -10.13 -5.35
CA CYS A 106 -7.00 -8.79 -5.90
C CYS A 106 -6.39 -8.72 -7.32
N ASP A 107 -7.15 -8.08 -8.21
CA ASP A 107 -6.85 -7.83 -9.63
C ASP A 107 -6.87 -6.32 -9.97
N CYS A 108 -6.83 -5.44 -8.97
CA CYS A 108 -6.75 -4.00 -9.21
C CYS A 108 -5.48 -3.64 -10.01
N GLN A 109 -5.44 -2.43 -10.59
CA GLN A 109 -4.32 -1.99 -11.43
C GLN A 109 -2.95 -2.26 -10.81
N ARG A 110 -2.77 -1.98 -9.51
CA ARG A 110 -1.50 -2.21 -8.79
C ARG A 110 -1.11 -3.68 -8.58
N CYS A 111 -2.06 -4.59 -8.68
CA CYS A 111 -1.81 -6.03 -8.55
C CYS A 111 -1.70 -6.72 -9.91
N SER A 112 -2.28 -6.12 -10.95
CA SER A 112 -2.30 -6.65 -12.32
C SER A 112 -1.13 -6.16 -13.17
N ASP A 113 -0.49 -5.06 -12.77
CA ASP A 113 0.68 -4.51 -13.45
C ASP A 113 1.97 -5.14 -12.90
N SER A 114 2.73 -5.78 -13.79
CA SER A 114 3.98 -6.49 -13.50
C SER A 114 5.07 -5.57 -12.94
N MET A 115 4.99 -4.26 -13.20
CA MET A 115 5.92 -3.28 -12.62
C MET A 115 5.78 -3.18 -11.09
N TYR A 116 4.60 -3.48 -10.53
CA TYR A 116 4.33 -3.42 -9.10
C TYR A 116 4.51 -4.76 -8.39
N GLU A 117 4.87 -5.84 -9.11
CA GLU A 117 5.34 -7.08 -8.48
C GLU A 117 6.65 -6.85 -7.71
N VAL A 118 7.43 -5.85 -8.12
CA VAL A 118 8.57 -5.36 -7.36
C VAL A 118 8.04 -4.41 -6.28
N ASP A 119 8.15 -4.81 -5.02
CA ASP A 119 7.79 -3.96 -3.90
C ASP A 119 8.76 -2.78 -3.90
N TRP A 120 8.31 -1.59 -4.31
CA TRP A 120 9.13 -0.38 -4.36
C TRP A 120 9.51 0.12 -2.95
N MET A 121 8.97 -0.50 -1.89
CA MET A 121 9.43 -0.34 -0.52
C MET A 121 10.55 -1.28 -0.13
N GLU A 122 11.01 -2.15 -1.02
CA GLU A 122 12.28 -2.85 -0.89
C GLU A 122 13.38 -1.87 -1.32
N LEU A 123 13.81 -1.03 -0.37
CA LEU A 123 14.68 0.13 -0.59
C LEU A 123 16.00 -0.25 -1.29
N TYR A 124 16.13 0.14 -2.56
CA TYR A 124 17.45 0.33 -3.18
C TYR A 124 17.95 1.71 -2.80
N VAL A 125 18.95 1.80 -1.93
CA VAL A 125 19.60 3.08 -1.66
C VAL A 125 20.41 3.49 -2.89
N CYS A 126 20.35 4.76 -3.25
CA CYS A 126 21.18 5.30 -4.32
C CYS A 126 22.65 4.93 -4.10
N THR A 127 23.33 4.47 -5.14
CA THR A 127 24.74 4.05 -5.09
C THR A 127 25.70 5.21 -4.87
N ARG A 128 25.21 6.45 -5.04
CA ARG A 128 25.97 7.66 -4.75
C ARG A 128 26.18 7.84 -3.26
N ALA A 129 27.45 7.93 -2.85
CA ALA A 129 27.84 8.13 -1.46
C ALA A 129 27.29 9.42 -0.81
N ASP A 130 26.94 10.43 -1.62
CA ASP A 130 26.39 11.71 -1.20
C ASP A 130 24.85 11.79 -1.33
N CYS A 131 24.17 10.68 -1.67
CA CYS A 131 22.74 10.65 -1.93
C CYS A 131 22.01 9.71 -0.96
N GLY A 132 20.97 10.21 -0.29
CA GLY A 132 20.05 9.42 0.54
C GLY A 132 18.80 8.95 -0.20
N GLY A 133 18.77 9.13 -1.52
CA GLY A 133 17.61 8.80 -2.35
C GLY A 133 17.42 7.30 -2.55
N LEU A 134 16.24 6.94 -3.02
CA LEU A 134 15.87 5.57 -3.35
C LEU A 134 15.86 5.38 -4.86
N MET A 135 16.36 4.26 -5.33
CA MET A 135 16.26 3.89 -6.74
C MET A 135 14.87 3.30 -7.01
N CYS A 136 14.11 3.95 -7.87
CA CYS A 136 12.76 3.59 -8.25
C CYS A 136 12.75 3.09 -9.69
N PRO A 137 12.08 1.97 -10.03
CA PRO A 137 11.98 1.51 -11.41
C PRO A 137 11.46 2.59 -12.36
N VAL A 138 12.06 2.70 -13.55
CA VAL A 138 11.60 3.60 -14.60
C VAL A 138 10.48 2.90 -15.37
N SER A 139 9.36 3.60 -15.60
CA SER A 139 8.29 3.08 -16.46
C SER A 139 8.79 2.97 -17.90
N VAL A 140 8.90 1.73 -18.39
CA VAL A 140 9.25 1.41 -19.79
C VAL A 140 8.18 1.89 -20.80
N HIS A 141 7.04 2.37 -20.33
CA HIS A 141 5.94 2.86 -21.17
C HIS A 141 6.11 4.28 -21.74
N TRP A 142 7.25 4.95 -21.54
CA TRP A 142 7.49 6.30 -22.11
C TRP A 142 8.50 6.34 -23.26
N ALA A 143 9.06 5.19 -23.64
CA ALA A 143 9.87 5.12 -24.86
C ALA A 143 8.99 4.59 -25.98
N GLU A 144 8.50 5.50 -26.84
CA GLU A 144 7.82 5.13 -28.11
C GLU A 144 8.72 4.28 -29.03
N ASP A 145 10.02 4.16 -28.70
CA ASP A 145 11.03 3.31 -29.33
C ASP A 145 11.69 2.32 -28.34
N SER A 146 10.96 1.80 -27.35
CA SER A 146 11.46 0.71 -26.50
C SER A 146 11.60 -0.56 -27.35
N PRO A 147 12.80 -1.11 -27.57
CA PRO A 147 12.92 -2.42 -28.20
C PRO A 147 12.21 -3.46 -27.33
N GLU A 148 11.51 -4.40 -27.97
CA GLU A 148 10.98 -5.63 -27.36
C GLU A 148 12.16 -6.56 -26.97
N GLU A 149 13.19 -6.02 -26.33
CA GLU A 149 14.27 -6.82 -25.78
C GLU A 149 13.81 -7.31 -24.41
N ASP A 150 13.82 -8.63 -24.26
CA ASP A 150 13.59 -9.35 -23.02
C ASP A 150 14.50 -8.78 -21.93
N PHE A 151 13.99 -7.86 -21.11
CA PHE A 151 14.63 -7.40 -19.87
C PHE A 151 14.54 -8.50 -18.79
N GLU A 152 14.86 -9.75 -19.15
CA GLU A 152 14.74 -10.91 -18.28
C GLU A 152 15.68 -10.82 -17.07
N ASP A 153 16.79 -10.08 -17.19
CA ASP A 153 17.85 -10.07 -16.18
C ASP A 153 18.04 -8.76 -15.41
N ASP A 154 17.77 -7.58 -16.00
CA ASP A 154 18.12 -6.27 -15.41
C ASP A 154 16.95 -5.26 -15.46
N VAL A 155 16.61 -4.68 -14.30
CA VAL A 155 15.52 -3.69 -14.15
C VAL A 155 16.07 -2.26 -14.19
N PRO A 156 15.61 -1.38 -15.10
CA PRO A 156 16.00 0.02 -15.11
C PRO A 156 15.41 0.76 -13.91
N VAL A 157 16.24 1.49 -13.19
CA VAL A 157 15.86 2.29 -12.01
C VAL A 157 16.43 3.70 -12.09
N VAL A 158 15.72 4.67 -11.53
CA VAL A 158 16.12 6.06 -11.38
C VAL A 158 16.01 6.49 -9.92
N CYS A 159 17.03 7.19 -9.41
CA CYS A 159 16.99 7.73 -8.08
C CYS A 159 15.92 8.83 -7.97
N ASN A 160 15.01 8.69 -7.01
CA ASN A 160 13.99 9.70 -6.72
C ASN A 160 14.54 11.03 -6.14
N TRP A 161 15.83 11.08 -5.83
CA TRP A 161 16.48 12.26 -5.23
C TRP A 161 17.44 12.95 -6.20
N CYS A 162 18.43 12.23 -6.72
CA CYS A 162 19.45 12.79 -7.60
C CYS A 162 19.23 12.48 -9.09
N ALA A 163 18.15 11.76 -9.43
CA ALA A 163 17.85 11.32 -10.79
C ALA A 163 18.93 10.44 -11.45
N GLU A 164 19.84 9.87 -10.67
CA GLU A 164 20.83 8.91 -11.16
C GLU A 164 20.14 7.66 -11.73
N TYR A 165 20.54 7.26 -12.94
CA TYR A 165 19.99 6.10 -13.62
C TYR A 165 20.90 4.89 -13.40
N ALA A 166 20.31 3.73 -13.15
CA ALA A 166 21.04 2.48 -13.02
C ALA A 166 20.21 1.29 -13.51
N PHE A 167 20.85 0.13 -13.60
CA PHE A 167 20.20 -1.16 -13.80
C PHE A 167 20.45 -2.02 -12.57
N VAL A 168 19.43 -2.72 -12.11
CA VAL A 168 19.50 -3.63 -10.96
C VAL A 168 19.15 -5.03 -11.42
N ALA A 169 20.06 -5.97 -11.20
CA ALA A 169 19.84 -7.38 -11.53
C ALA A 169 18.62 -7.95 -10.78
N MET A 170 17.79 -8.71 -11.47
CA MET A 170 16.58 -9.33 -10.92
C MET A 170 16.88 -10.23 -9.71
N ASP A 171 18.06 -10.85 -9.66
CA ASP A 171 18.51 -11.64 -8.51
C ASP A 171 18.73 -10.77 -7.26
N THR A 172 19.23 -9.56 -7.45
CA THR A 172 19.39 -8.57 -6.36
C THR A 172 18.01 -8.16 -5.86
N VAL A 173 17.05 -8.03 -6.78
CA VAL A 173 15.64 -7.79 -6.42
C VAL A 173 15.09 -8.93 -5.56
N GLN A 174 15.33 -10.18 -5.94
CA GLN A 174 14.87 -11.34 -5.17
C GLN A 174 15.54 -11.49 -3.79
N GLN A 175 16.80 -11.06 -3.64
CA GLN A 175 17.49 -11.11 -2.34
C GLN A 175 16.95 -10.07 -1.35
N VAL A 176 16.61 -8.87 -1.81
CA VAL A 176 15.97 -7.85 -0.94
C VAL A 176 14.59 -8.33 -0.50
N ARG A 177 13.80 -8.97 -1.39
CA ARG A 177 12.52 -9.64 -1.05
C ARG A 177 12.63 -10.63 0.10
N GLN A 178 13.69 -11.43 0.13
CA GLN A 178 13.90 -12.41 1.20
C GLN A 178 14.31 -11.77 2.54
N ALA A 179 15.04 -10.65 2.50
CA ALA A 179 15.50 -9.96 3.69
C ALA A 179 14.44 -9.09 4.39
N THR A 180 13.41 -8.64 3.66
CA THR A 180 12.31 -7.80 4.19
C THR A 180 11.08 -8.60 4.64
N THR A 181 11.01 -9.89 4.27
CA THR A 181 9.93 -10.82 4.63
C THR A 181 10.22 -11.70 5.85
N ALA A 182 11.43 -11.60 6.43
CA ALA A 182 11.88 -12.33 7.63
C ALA A 182 11.80 -11.47 8.90
#